data_AF-A0A536RAM4-F1
#
_entry.id   AF-A0A536RAM4-F1
#
_cell.length_a   1.000
_cell.length_b   1.000
_cell.length_c   1.000
_cell.angle_alpha   90.00
_cell.angle_beta   90.00
_cell.angle_gamma   90.00
#
_symmetry.space_group_name_H-M   'P 1'
#
loop_
_entity.id
_entity.type
_entity.pdbx_description
1 polymer ?
#
loop_
_entity_poly.entity_id
_entity_poly.type
_entity_poly.pdbx_seq_one_letter_code
_entity_poly.pdbx_strand_id
1 'polypeptide(L)'
;MRPVDVDYYTDALASVTVRVLDTFAGPDQEAISRSHGEVKITSLASMFKKIRFHTHENIGAGPVHLPEQTLHTTGYWITVDEGLWRSLGRETLEAGLQGMAHSLRHVASLRLMCDPRDLGSVAEVRSVTTRLPTVTVFEVYPGGVGFSARLYELHGELLEDAAEL
;
A
#
# COMPACT_ATOMS: atom_id res chain seq x y z
N MET A 1 -11.83 13.31 -26.17
CA MET A 1 -12.64 12.07 -26.10
C MET A 1 -13.82 12.20 -27.04
N ARG A 2 -14.23 11.13 -27.72
CA ARG A 2 -15.51 11.12 -28.47
C ARG A 2 -16.60 10.63 -27.51
N PRO A 3 -17.79 11.28 -27.46
CA PRO A 3 -18.91 10.74 -26.71
C PRO A 3 -19.32 9.40 -27.31
N VAL A 4 -19.43 8.37 -26.48
CA VAL A 4 -19.95 7.07 -26.89
C VAL A 4 -21.03 6.71 -25.88
N ASP A 5 -22.22 6.42 -26.36
CA ASP A 5 -23.35 6.01 -25.53
C ASP A 5 -23.21 4.52 -25.23
N VAL A 6 -22.80 4.18 -24.00
CA VAL A 6 -22.56 2.81 -23.55
C VAL A 6 -23.11 2.61 -22.14
N ASP A 7 -23.78 1.48 -21.92
CA ASP A 7 -24.38 1.11 -20.62
C ASP A 7 -23.37 0.48 -19.63
N TYR A 8 -22.08 0.82 -19.75
CA TYR A 8 -21.04 0.31 -18.86
C TYR A 8 -19.87 1.28 -18.66
N TYR A 9 -19.16 1.12 -17.55
CA TYR A 9 -17.87 1.76 -17.29
C TYR A 9 -16.74 0.73 -17.22
N THR A 10 -15.50 1.20 -17.29
CA THR A 10 -14.31 0.34 -17.20
C THR A 10 -13.56 0.57 -15.90
N ASP A 11 -13.14 -0.50 -15.24
CA ASP A 11 -12.30 -0.46 -14.05
C ASP A 11 -11.00 -1.24 -14.28
N ALA A 12 -9.86 -0.70 -13.87
CA ALA A 12 -8.54 -1.28 -14.16
C ALA A 12 -8.02 -2.11 -12.98
N LEU A 13 -7.54 -3.32 -13.26
CA LEU A 13 -6.82 -4.14 -12.30
C LEU A 13 -5.33 -3.75 -12.34
N ALA A 14 -4.90 -2.99 -11.34
CA ALA A 14 -3.52 -2.58 -11.15
C ALA A 14 -2.83 -3.42 -10.08
N SER A 15 -1.66 -3.98 -10.39
CA SER A 15 -0.76 -4.55 -9.38
C SER A 15 0.24 -3.49 -8.93
N VAL A 16 0.41 -3.33 -7.62
CA VAL A 16 1.44 -2.46 -7.04
C VAL A 16 2.48 -3.33 -6.34
N THR A 17 3.76 -3.03 -6.57
CA THR A 17 4.88 -3.73 -5.92
C THR A 17 5.81 -2.71 -5.29
N VAL A 18 6.27 -3.00 -4.08
CA VAL A 18 7.22 -2.18 -3.34
C VAL A 18 8.58 -2.87 -3.34
N ARG A 19 9.64 -2.13 -3.63
CA ARG A 19 11.01 -2.59 -3.44
C ARG A 19 11.78 -1.57 -2.60
N VAL A 20 12.24 -1.98 -1.42
CA VAL A 20 13.19 -1.17 -0.64
C VAL A 20 14.52 -1.08 -1.40
N LEU A 21 15.01 0.14 -1.57
CA LEU A 21 16.27 0.47 -2.22
C LEU A 21 17.36 0.72 -1.19
N ASP A 22 17.04 1.47 -0.15
CA ASP A 22 17.93 1.77 0.97
C ASP A 22 17.12 1.87 2.28
N THR A 23 17.75 1.55 3.40
CA THR A 23 17.12 1.61 4.73
C THR A 23 17.88 2.62 5.58
N PHE A 24 17.20 3.70 5.96
CA PHE A 24 17.79 4.77 6.76
C PHE A 24 17.77 4.45 8.26
N ALA A 25 16.71 3.77 8.73
CA ALA A 25 16.63 3.27 10.11
C ALA A 25 15.76 2.02 10.22
N GLY A 26 16.04 1.19 11.23
CA GLY A 26 15.39 -0.09 11.49
C GLY A 26 16.04 -1.28 10.75
N PRO A 27 15.51 -2.51 10.93
CA PRO A 27 14.44 -2.85 11.87
C PRO A 27 14.88 -2.76 13.34
N ASP A 28 13.95 -2.45 14.24
CA ASP A 28 14.19 -2.32 15.69
C ASP A 28 14.08 -3.64 16.47
N GLN A 29 13.99 -4.78 15.77
CA GLN A 29 13.98 -6.15 16.32
C GLN A 29 12.80 -6.46 17.27
N GLU A 30 11.73 -5.71 17.16
CA GLU A 30 10.45 -5.99 17.81
C GLU A 30 9.61 -6.98 16.98
N ALA A 31 8.62 -7.63 17.60
CA ALA A 31 7.71 -8.54 16.89
C ALA A 31 6.92 -7.84 15.77
N ILE A 32 6.67 -6.55 15.94
CA ILE A 32 6.17 -5.63 14.92
C ILE A 32 7.28 -4.58 14.73
N SER A 33 8.22 -4.86 13.85
CA SER A 33 9.38 -3.99 13.63
C SER A 33 9.06 -2.88 12.64
N ARG A 34 9.53 -1.66 12.92
CA ARG A 34 9.46 -0.51 12.01
C ARG A 34 10.76 -0.28 11.26
N SER A 35 10.66 0.30 10.09
CA SER A 35 11.80 0.78 9.31
C SER A 35 11.36 1.92 8.40
N HIS A 36 12.32 2.72 7.93
CA HIS A 36 12.06 3.68 6.86
C HIS A 36 13.28 3.87 5.97
N GLY A 37 13.07 4.37 4.76
CA GLY A 37 14.11 4.52 3.76
C GLY A 37 13.57 4.77 2.36
N GLU A 38 14.43 4.58 1.36
CA GLU A 38 14.05 4.73 -0.05
C GLU A 38 13.33 3.48 -0.55
N VAL A 39 12.24 3.71 -1.28
CA VAL A 39 11.46 2.65 -1.93
C VAL A 39 11.20 2.99 -3.39
N LYS A 40 11.17 1.95 -4.22
CA LYS A 40 10.61 2.01 -5.56
C LYS A 40 9.24 1.36 -5.57
N ILE A 41 8.25 2.14 -5.96
CA ILE A 41 6.88 1.69 -6.20
C ILE A 41 6.73 1.44 -7.70
N THR A 42 6.31 0.24 -8.06
CA THR A 42 5.99 -0.15 -9.43
C THR A 42 4.50 -0.41 -9.52
N SER A 43 3.81 0.23 -10.46
CA SER A 43 2.39 -0.01 -10.76
C SER A 43 2.20 -0.48 -12.20
N LEU A 44 1.47 -1.58 -12.38
CA LEU A 44 1.15 -2.15 -13.69
C LEU A 44 -0.36 -2.41 -13.77
N ALA A 45 -1.05 -1.66 -14.63
CA ALA A 45 -2.42 -1.94 -15.02
C ALA A 45 -2.41 -2.99 -16.15
N SER A 46 -2.88 -4.20 -15.86
CA SER A 46 -2.76 -5.36 -16.77
C SER A 46 -4.07 -5.71 -17.47
N MET A 47 -5.21 -5.42 -16.85
CA MET A 47 -6.55 -5.69 -17.40
C MET A 47 -7.53 -4.60 -17.00
N PHE A 48 -8.59 -4.47 -17.78
CA PHE A 48 -9.78 -3.72 -17.39
C PHE A 48 -11.00 -4.64 -17.39
N LYS A 49 -11.93 -4.40 -16.47
CA LYS A 49 -13.27 -5.00 -16.44
C LYS A 49 -14.27 -3.99 -16.99
N LYS A 50 -15.26 -4.46 -17.75
CA LYS A 50 -16.44 -3.71 -18.15
C LYS A 50 -17.55 -4.02 -17.16
N ILE A 51 -18.09 -3.00 -16.50
CA ILE A 51 -19.10 -3.15 -15.45
C ILE A 51 -20.35 -2.42 -15.89
N ARG A 52 -21.48 -3.13 -15.95
CA ARG A 52 -22.77 -2.54 -16.37
C ARG A 52 -23.23 -1.47 -15.36
N PHE A 53 -23.74 -0.36 -15.87
CA PHE A 53 -24.38 0.64 -15.03
C PHE A 53 -25.59 0.04 -14.29
N HIS A 54 -25.82 0.49 -13.07
CA HIS A 54 -26.90 0.06 -12.16
C HIS A 54 -26.77 -1.36 -11.58
N THR A 55 -26.51 -2.38 -12.39
CA THR A 55 -26.46 -3.78 -11.88
C THR A 55 -25.10 -4.15 -11.28
N HIS A 56 -24.03 -3.39 -11.59
CA HIS A 56 -22.66 -3.69 -11.17
C HIS A 56 -22.16 -5.08 -11.62
N GLU A 57 -22.82 -5.67 -12.63
CA GLU A 57 -22.41 -6.95 -13.18
C GLU A 57 -21.18 -6.77 -14.08
N ASN A 58 -20.24 -7.72 -13.95
CA ASN A 58 -19.12 -7.82 -14.86
C ASN A 58 -19.63 -8.34 -16.21
N ILE A 59 -19.57 -7.50 -17.25
CA ILE A 59 -20.03 -7.81 -18.61
C ILE A 59 -18.88 -8.04 -19.59
N GLY A 60 -17.63 -8.09 -19.11
CA GLY A 60 -16.48 -8.43 -19.92
C GLY A 60 -15.16 -7.93 -19.32
N ALA A 61 -14.05 -8.38 -19.90
CA ALA A 61 -12.72 -7.88 -19.56
C ALA A 61 -11.86 -7.78 -20.82
N GLY A 62 -10.80 -6.98 -20.77
CA GLY A 62 -9.82 -6.87 -21.84
C GLY A 62 -8.42 -6.54 -21.30
N PRO A 63 -7.35 -6.86 -22.05
CA PRO A 63 -6.00 -6.52 -21.66
C PRO A 63 -5.78 -5.01 -21.73
N VAL A 64 -4.98 -4.50 -20.81
CA VAL A 64 -4.48 -3.12 -20.82
C VAL A 64 -2.99 -3.19 -21.13
N HIS A 65 -2.57 -2.51 -22.20
CA HIS A 65 -1.16 -2.36 -22.54
C HIS A 65 -0.69 -0.97 -22.14
N LEU A 66 -0.67 -0.73 -20.82
CA LEU A 66 -0.06 0.49 -20.27
C LEU A 66 1.39 0.19 -19.87
N PRO A 67 2.30 1.16 -20.08
CA PRO A 67 3.67 1.03 -19.59
C PRO A 67 3.66 0.96 -18.06
N GLU A 68 4.55 0.14 -17.50
CA GLU A 68 4.83 0.14 -16.07
C GLU A 68 5.15 1.57 -15.60
N GLN A 69 4.50 2.00 -14.52
CA GLN A 69 4.78 3.27 -13.87
C GLN A 69 5.67 3.02 -12.66
N THR A 70 6.77 3.76 -12.56
CA THR A 70 7.70 3.66 -11.44
C THR A 70 7.78 4.99 -10.69
N LEU A 71 7.80 4.90 -9.37
CA LEU A 71 7.98 6.03 -8.47
C LEU A 71 9.11 5.69 -7.50
N HIS A 72 10.16 6.51 -7.51
CA HIS A 72 11.21 6.47 -6.49
C HIS A 72 10.87 7.51 -5.44
N THR A 73 10.71 7.08 -4.20
CA THR A 73 10.22 7.91 -3.09
C THR A 73 10.74 7.35 -1.77
N THR A 74 10.39 7.99 -0.66
CA THR A 74 10.63 7.44 0.67
C THR A 74 9.38 6.76 1.23
N GLY A 75 9.60 5.75 2.05
CA GLY A 75 8.55 4.96 2.68
C GLY A 75 8.90 4.57 4.11
N TYR A 76 7.87 4.39 4.91
CA TYR A 76 7.89 3.78 6.23
C TYR A 76 7.20 2.42 6.12
N TRP A 77 7.80 1.38 6.67
CA TRP A 77 7.22 0.05 6.62
C TRP A 77 7.31 -0.66 7.96
N ILE A 78 6.33 -1.54 8.16
CA ILE A 78 6.19 -2.40 9.33
C ILE A 78 6.30 -3.84 8.86
N THR A 79 7.19 -4.61 9.47
CA THR A 79 7.29 -6.06 9.26
C THR A 79 6.78 -6.82 10.47
N VAL A 80 6.03 -7.90 10.22
CA VAL A 80 5.50 -8.76 11.28
C VAL A 80 6.34 -10.04 11.38
N ASP A 81 6.86 -10.31 12.57
CA ASP A 81 7.67 -11.51 12.83
C ASP A 81 6.85 -12.81 12.73
N GLU A 82 7.52 -13.91 12.35
CA GLU A 82 6.91 -15.22 12.17
C GLU A 82 6.10 -15.69 13.38
N GLY A 83 6.54 -15.38 14.60
CA GLY A 83 5.85 -15.77 15.83
C GLY A 83 4.40 -15.25 15.93
N LEU A 84 4.09 -14.12 15.30
CA LEU A 84 2.76 -13.49 15.37
C LEU A 84 1.79 -13.99 14.29
N TRP A 85 2.28 -14.40 13.13
CA TRP A 85 1.41 -14.72 11.99
C TRP A 85 1.43 -16.19 11.57
N ARG A 86 2.38 -17.01 12.04
CA ARG A 86 2.50 -18.41 11.59
C ARG A 86 1.26 -19.27 11.90
N SER A 87 0.56 -18.97 12.98
CA SER A 87 -0.69 -19.65 13.36
C SER A 87 -1.91 -19.15 12.57
N LEU A 88 -1.78 -18.00 11.88
CA LEU A 88 -2.85 -17.43 11.07
C LEU A 88 -2.91 -18.13 9.71
N GLY A 89 -4.13 -18.35 9.23
CA GLY A 89 -4.34 -18.71 7.82
C GLY A 89 -3.91 -17.56 6.91
N ARG A 90 -3.48 -17.89 5.68
CA ARG A 90 -3.06 -16.89 4.68
C ARG A 90 -4.10 -15.79 4.46
N GLU A 91 -5.37 -16.17 4.35
CA GLU A 91 -6.48 -15.22 4.12
C GLU A 91 -6.66 -14.26 5.30
N THR A 92 -6.59 -14.77 6.53
CA THR A 92 -6.69 -13.95 7.75
C THR A 92 -5.52 -12.98 7.86
N LEU A 93 -4.31 -13.45 7.58
CA LEU A 93 -3.12 -12.60 7.55
C LEU A 93 -3.26 -11.50 6.49
N GLU A 94 -3.65 -11.86 5.27
CA GLU A 94 -3.83 -10.91 4.17
C GLU A 94 -4.88 -9.84 4.54
N ALA A 95 -6.05 -10.25 5.04
CA ALA A 95 -7.09 -9.33 5.48
C ALA A 95 -6.61 -8.40 6.61
N GLY A 96 -5.87 -8.94 7.59
CA GLY A 96 -5.30 -8.16 8.68
C GLY A 96 -4.28 -7.11 8.20
N LEU A 97 -3.39 -7.48 7.27
CA LEU A 97 -2.43 -6.54 6.68
C LEU A 97 -3.14 -5.45 5.85
N GLN A 98 -4.18 -5.80 5.10
CA GLN A 98 -4.98 -4.82 4.35
C GLN A 98 -5.69 -3.84 5.29
N GLY A 99 -6.27 -4.34 6.39
CA GLY A 99 -6.85 -3.51 7.44
C GLY A 99 -5.81 -2.56 8.05
N MET A 100 -4.65 -3.09 8.42
CA MET A 100 -3.53 -2.30 8.94
C MET A 100 -3.06 -1.23 7.95
N ALA A 101 -2.89 -1.57 6.67
CA ALA A 101 -2.53 -0.61 5.63
C ALA A 101 -3.56 0.52 5.47
N HIS A 102 -4.85 0.16 5.47
CA HIS A 102 -5.94 1.12 5.39
C HIS A 102 -5.93 2.07 6.59
N SER A 103 -6.00 1.55 7.82
CA SER A 103 -6.05 2.35 9.05
C SER A 103 -4.80 3.22 9.20
N LEU A 104 -3.60 2.65 8.98
CA LEU A 104 -2.34 3.41 9.08
C LEU A 104 -2.29 4.57 8.11
N ARG A 105 -2.74 4.41 6.87
CA ARG A 105 -2.75 5.53 5.90
C ARG A 105 -3.65 6.67 6.38
N HIS A 106 -4.82 6.34 6.93
CA HIS A 106 -5.75 7.32 7.45
C HIS A 106 -5.19 8.05 8.69
N VAL A 107 -4.73 7.30 9.68
CA VAL A 107 -4.10 7.89 10.88
C VAL A 107 -2.86 8.71 10.52
N ALA A 108 -1.99 8.20 9.64
CA ALA A 108 -0.80 8.90 9.16
C ALA A 108 -1.16 10.27 8.57
N SER A 109 -2.20 10.35 7.73
CA SER A 109 -2.62 11.63 7.15
C SER A 109 -3.06 12.66 8.21
N LEU A 110 -3.74 12.20 9.27
CA LEU A 110 -4.14 13.05 10.38
C LEU A 110 -2.94 13.52 11.21
N ARG A 111 -2.02 12.60 11.54
CA ARG A 111 -0.83 12.91 12.35
C ARG A 111 0.18 13.80 11.63
N LEU A 112 0.31 13.65 10.32
CA LEU A 112 1.18 14.47 9.48
C LEU A 112 0.51 15.77 9.01
N MET A 113 -0.80 15.92 9.25
CA MET A 113 -1.63 17.03 8.73
C MET A 113 -1.51 17.18 7.20
N CYS A 114 -1.43 16.06 6.48
CA CYS A 114 -1.36 16.04 5.02
C CYS A 114 -2.69 15.59 4.40
N ASP A 115 -2.86 15.76 3.09
CA ASP A 115 -4.01 15.18 2.40
C ASP A 115 -3.83 13.64 2.37
N PRO A 116 -4.87 12.83 2.63
CA PRO A 116 -4.77 11.38 2.49
C PRO A 116 -4.31 10.88 1.11
N ARG A 117 -4.39 11.74 0.07
CA ARG A 117 -3.89 11.48 -1.30
C ARG A 117 -2.39 11.68 -1.43
N ASP A 118 -1.74 12.35 -0.48
CA ASP A 118 -0.29 12.52 -0.41
C ASP A 118 0.42 11.22 -0.02
N LEU A 119 -0.32 10.26 0.54
CA LEU A 119 0.18 8.98 1.03
C LEU A 119 -0.47 7.79 0.30
N GLY A 120 0.37 6.86 -0.13
CA GLY A 120 -0.02 5.53 -0.56
C GLY A 120 0.24 4.50 0.53
N SER A 121 -0.46 3.37 0.48
CA SER A 121 -0.20 2.22 1.35
C SER A 121 -0.31 0.92 0.58
N VAL A 122 0.58 -0.03 0.84
CA VAL A 122 0.56 -1.38 0.25
C VAL A 122 0.75 -2.41 1.35
N ALA A 123 -0.07 -3.46 1.33
CA ALA A 123 0.07 -4.64 2.16
C ALA A 123 0.62 -5.81 1.31
N GLU A 124 1.70 -6.42 1.76
CA GLU A 124 2.33 -7.58 1.14
C GLU A 124 2.35 -8.74 2.13
N VAL A 125 1.63 -9.85 1.85
CA VAL A 125 1.71 -11.09 2.66
C VAL A 125 3.15 -11.62 2.72
N ARG A 126 3.92 -11.37 1.67
CA ARG A 126 5.36 -11.62 1.65
C ARG A 126 6.03 -10.59 0.78
N SER A 127 6.70 -9.62 1.39
CA SER A 127 7.44 -8.61 0.64
C SER A 127 8.57 -9.24 -0.18
N VAL A 128 8.83 -8.67 -1.35
CA VAL A 128 9.97 -9.06 -2.18
C VAL A 128 11.31 -8.71 -1.53
N THR A 129 11.36 -7.65 -0.72
CA THR A 129 12.58 -7.19 -0.05
C THR A 129 12.74 -7.84 1.32
N THR A 130 11.78 -7.63 2.24
CA THR A 130 11.93 -8.09 3.63
C THR A 130 11.69 -9.60 3.79
N ARG A 131 11.04 -10.24 2.80
CA ARG A 131 10.58 -11.64 2.83
C ARG A 131 9.58 -11.97 3.94
N LEU A 132 9.10 -10.95 4.66
CA LEU A 132 8.13 -11.03 5.74
C LEU A 132 6.79 -10.39 5.32
N PRO A 133 5.69 -10.68 6.03
CA PRO A 133 4.47 -9.87 5.95
C PRO A 133 4.80 -8.42 6.27
N THR A 134 4.46 -7.52 5.35
CA THR A 134 4.90 -6.12 5.40
C THR A 134 3.77 -5.19 5.00
N VAL A 135 3.58 -4.10 5.75
CA VAL A 135 2.77 -2.96 5.32
C VAL A 135 3.70 -1.78 5.11
N THR A 136 3.62 -1.15 3.94
CA THR A 136 4.40 0.06 3.61
C THR A 136 3.45 1.22 3.42
N VAL A 137 3.73 2.35 4.07
CA VAL A 137 3.15 3.66 3.80
C VAL A 137 4.22 4.52 3.13
N PHE A 138 3.91 5.12 2.00
CA PHE A 138 4.90 5.85 1.19
C PHE A 138 4.31 7.15 0.63
N GLU A 139 5.20 8.05 0.26
CA GLU A 139 4.84 9.37 -0.24
C GLU A 139 4.58 9.31 -1.74
N VAL A 140 3.47 9.90 -2.21
CA VAL A 140 3.12 9.95 -3.65
C VAL A 140 3.82 11.14 -4.34
N TYR A 141 5.08 11.39 -3.96
CA TYR A 141 5.92 12.46 -4.48
C TYR A 141 7.30 11.91 -4.85
N PRO A 142 7.82 12.17 -6.06
CA PRO A 142 9.16 11.74 -6.45
C PRO A 142 10.24 12.27 -5.49
N GLY A 143 11.13 11.40 -5.03
CA GLY A 143 12.19 11.71 -4.07
C GLY A 143 11.74 11.80 -2.61
N GLY A 144 10.42 11.79 -2.33
CA GLY A 144 9.89 12.02 -0.99
C GLY A 144 10.03 13.47 -0.53
N VAL A 145 9.20 13.86 0.44
CA VAL A 145 9.21 15.18 1.10
C VAL A 145 9.54 15.08 2.60
N GLY A 146 9.71 13.87 3.13
CA GLY A 146 10.20 13.60 4.49
C GLY A 146 9.15 13.03 5.45
N PHE A 147 7.97 12.63 4.96
CA PHE A 147 6.94 12.03 5.81
C PHE A 147 7.38 10.68 6.39
N SER A 148 8.13 9.88 5.63
CA SER A 148 8.61 8.57 6.09
C SER A 148 9.37 8.62 7.43
N ALA A 149 10.27 9.59 7.59
CA ALA A 149 11.04 9.78 8.82
C ALA A 149 10.13 10.16 9.99
N ARG A 150 9.15 11.04 9.76
CA ARG A 150 8.20 11.43 10.79
C ARG A 150 7.27 10.29 11.19
N LEU A 151 6.83 9.46 10.25
CA LEU A 151 6.04 8.26 10.54
C LEU A 151 6.84 7.24 11.35
N TYR A 152 8.13 7.10 11.06
CA TYR A 152 9.03 6.25 11.84
C TYR A 152 9.10 6.69 13.31
N GLU A 153 9.22 8.00 13.56
CA GLU A 153 9.22 8.56 14.92
C GLU A 153 7.88 8.33 15.64
N LEU A 154 6.76 8.53 14.94
CA LEU A 154 5.40 8.43 15.50
C LEU A 154 4.86 6.99 15.59
N HIS A 155 5.69 5.97 15.33
CA HIS A 155 5.27 4.57 15.21
C HIS A 155 4.30 4.08 16.28
N GLY A 156 4.61 4.30 17.57
CA GLY A 156 3.76 3.85 18.67
C GLY A 156 2.38 4.49 18.62
N GLU A 157 2.35 5.81 18.46
CA GLU A 157 1.11 6.59 18.37
C GLU A 157 0.28 6.21 17.14
N LEU A 158 0.94 5.87 16.01
CA LEU A 158 0.25 5.40 14.81
C LEU A 158 -0.43 4.04 15.03
N LEU A 159 0.22 3.12 15.75
CA LEU A 159 -0.33 1.80 16.03
C LEU A 159 -1.48 1.86 17.04
N GLU A 160 -1.36 2.69 18.08
CA GLU A 160 -2.42 2.91 19.07
C GLU A 160 -3.68 3.47 18.41
N ASP A 161 -3.57 4.59 17.69
CA ASP A 161 -4.72 5.20 17.00
C ASP A 161 -5.32 4.28 15.94
N ALA A 162 -4.50 3.52 15.21
CA ALA A 162 -4.99 2.62 14.17
C ALA A 162 -5.79 1.45 14.75
N ALA A 163 -5.56 1.09 16.02
CA ALA A 163 -6.31 0.06 16.74
C ALA A 163 -7.64 0.59 17.33
N GLU A 164 -7.82 1.91 17.42
CA GLU A 164 -9.03 2.55 17.97
C GLU A 164 -10.07 2.93 16.91
N LEU A 165 -9.73 2.86 15.62
CA LEU A 165 -10.63 3.11 14.48
C LEU A 165 -11.67 1.99 14.26
#